data_AF-A0A2K2DPP7-F1
#
_entry.id   AF-A0A2K2DPP7-F1
#
_cell.length_a   1.000
_cell.length_b   1.000
_cell.length_c   1.000
_cell.angle_alpha   90.00
_cell.angle_beta   90.00
_cell.angle_gamma   90.00
#
_symmetry.space_group_name_H-M   'P 1'
#
loop_
_entity.id
_entity.type
_entity.pdbx_description
1 polymer ?
#
loop_
_entity_poly.entity_id
_entity_poly.type
_entity_poly.pdbx_seq_one_letter_code
_entity_poly.pdbx_strand_id
1 'polypeptide(L)'
;MAPLGTSRVFTAHKVRDRKLPSFRNSETWQQRRGEKTAVCCGLSMVLLRVARPWVGLPTPCDASDRALFRTATKITLGNGDTAQFWHDAWLPDGSSPAQRWPRLLAISTRKQRMVQKELTSHNWVRSLLKIDTAEQMADFVELWTCICDVQLSTRADAIAWRWSTSGTYSAASAQKAQFNG
;
A
#
# COMPACT_ATOMS: atom_id res chain seq x y z
N MET A 1 26.20 -57.02 -27.47
CA MET A 1 26.88 -57.77 -26.39
C MET A 1 26.94 -56.85 -25.17
N ALA A 2 26.18 -57.18 -24.12
CA ALA A 2 26.39 -56.58 -22.79
C ALA A 2 27.63 -57.21 -22.14
N PRO A 3 28.20 -56.57 -21.13
CA PRO A 3 28.23 -57.27 -19.84
C PRO A 3 27.84 -56.40 -18.63
N LEU A 4 27.44 -57.16 -17.61
CA LEU A 4 26.99 -56.79 -16.26
C LEU A 4 28.18 -56.58 -15.31
N GLY A 5 27.92 -55.91 -14.16
CA GLY A 5 28.74 -56.01 -12.94
C GLY A 5 28.96 -54.65 -12.26
N THR A 6 28.14 -54.25 -11.28
CA THR A 6 28.23 -54.50 -9.81
C THR A 6 29.17 -53.57 -9.02
N SER A 7 28.60 -53.10 -7.91
CA SER A 7 29.21 -52.64 -6.64
C SER A 7 29.60 -51.17 -6.47
N ARG A 8 28.85 -50.53 -5.55
CA ARG A 8 29.13 -49.27 -4.86
C ARG A 8 30.41 -49.38 -4.03
N VAL A 9 31.24 -48.33 -4.05
CA VAL A 9 31.94 -47.80 -2.86
C VAL A 9 31.93 -46.28 -2.96
N PHE A 10 31.42 -45.63 -1.91
CA PHE A 10 31.41 -44.19 -1.73
C PHE A 10 32.82 -43.70 -1.37
N THR A 11 33.40 -42.83 -2.18
CA THR A 11 34.60 -42.05 -1.83
C THR A 11 34.20 -40.61 -1.56
N ALA A 12 34.55 -40.13 -0.36
CA ALA A 12 34.31 -38.78 0.10
C ALA A 12 35.21 -37.78 -0.67
N HIS A 13 34.60 -36.89 -1.46
CA HIS A 13 35.25 -35.66 -1.90
C HIS A 13 34.66 -34.46 -1.18
N LYS A 14 35.52 -33.85 -0.36
CA LYS A 14 35.30 -32.60 0.37
C LYS A 14 35.24 -31.44 -0.63
N VAL A 15 34.04 -30.97 -0.96
CA VAL A 15 33.84 -29.73 -1.72
C VAL A 15 33.77 -28.56 -0.75
N ARG A 16 34.58 -27.54 -1.06
CA ARG A 16 34.89 -26.37 -0.26
C ARG A 16 33.67 -25.49 0.00
N ASP A 17 33.65 -24.96 1.23
CA ASP A 17 32.74 -23.93 1.72
C ASP A 17 32.62 -22.72 0.79
N ARG A 18 31.38 -22.34 0.47
CA ARG A 18 31.00 -20.95 0.24
C ARG A 18 29.83 -20.62 1.15
N LYS A 19 30.13 -19.94 2.26
CA LYS A 19 29.13 -19.20 3.05
C LYS A 19 28.63 -18.02 2.23
N LEU A 20 27.31 -17.80 2.27
CA LEU A 20 26.59 -16.50 2.23
C LEU A 20 25.09 -16.79 2.49
N PRO A 21 24.29 -15.81 2.95
CA PRO A 21 23.87 -15.72 4.35
C PRO A 21 22.43 -16.16 4.64
N SER A 22 22.16 -16.29 5.93
CA SER A 22 20.94 -16.75 6.59
C SER A 22 19.65 -16.09 6.08
N PHE A 23 18.77 -16.91 5.51
CA PHE A 23 17.34 -16.63 5.38
C PHE A 23 16.62 -17.47 6.45
N ARG A 24 16.21 -16.83 7.55
CA ARG A 24 15.53 -17.51 8.67
C ARG A 24 14.03 -17.63 8.37
N ASN A 25 13.66 -18.87 8.03
CA ASN A 25 12.40 -19.59 8.18
C ASN A 25 11.07 -18.92 7.81
N SER A 26 10.64 -19.23 6.59
CA SER A 26 9.29 -19.74 6.33
C SER A 26 9.09 -21.07 7.06
N GLU A 27 8.16 -21.15 8.01
CA GLU A 27 7.70 -22.41 8.58
C GLU A 27 6.25 -22.71 8.17
N THR A 28 6.13 -23.91 7.67
CA THR A 28 5.03 -24.55 6.96
C THR A 28 3.87 -24.89 7.88
N TRP A 29 2.65 -24.53 7.48
CA TRP A 29 1.43 -25.11 8.05
C TRP A 29 1.33 -26.58 7.63
N GLN A 30 1.74 -27.48 8.52
CA GLN A 30 1.44 -28.91 8.41
C GLN A 30 0.74 -29.38 9.68
N GLN A 31 -0.42 -29.97 9.42
CA GLN A 31 -1.47 -30.40 10.30
C GLN A 31 -1.06 -31.65 11.08
N ARG A 32 -1.26 -31.67 12.40
CA ARG A 32 -1.37 -32.92 13.16
C ARG A 32 -2.54 -32.87 14.14
N ARG A 33 -3.52 -33.73 13.86
CA ARG A 33 -4.62 -34.17 14.71
C ARG A 33 -4.10 -35.14 15.78
N GLY A 34 -4.80 -35.22 16.91
CA GLY A 34 -4.79 -36.36 17.85
C GLY A 34 -3.88 -36.17 19.06
N GLU A 35 -4.49 -35.90 20.22
CA GLU A 35 -4.49 -36.80 21.41
C GLU A 35 -3.28 -36.59 22.34
N LYS A 36 -3.35 -36.66 23.67
CA LYS A 36 -4.38 -36.67 24.71
C LYS A 36 -3.60 -36.51 26.04
N THR A 37 -4.29 -36.07 27.09
CA THR A 37 -3.94 -36.20 28.52
C THR A 37 -2.71 -35.48 29.07
N ALA A 38 -2.96 -34.45 29.87
CA ALA A 38 -2.18 -34.19 31.08
C ALA A 38 -3.18 -33.94 32.22
N VAL A 39 -3.02 -34.74 33.27
CA VAL A 39 -3.81 -34.79 34.50
C VAL A 39 -3.77 -33.45 35.22
N CYS A 40 -4.94 -32.93 35.59
CA CYS A 40 -5.06 -31.75 36.45
C CYS A 40 -4.82 -32.14 37.92
N CYS A 41 -3.78 -31.58 38.53
CA CYS A 41 -3.76 -31.35 39.97
C CYS A 41 -3.61 -29.85 40.23
N GLY A 42 -4.72 -29.26 40.68
CA GLY A 42 -4.86 -28.06 41.51
C GLY A 42 -3.89 -26.90 41.33
N LEU A 43 -4.28 -25.91 40.51
CA LEU A 43 -4.43 -24.50 40.90
C LEU A 43 -4.87 -23.71 39.66
N SER A 44 -5.89 -22.87 39.84
CA SER A 44 -6.59 -22.16 38.80
C SER A 44 -5.68 -21.16 38.06
N MET A 45 -5.52 -21.35 36.76
CA MET A 45 -5.44 -20.26 35.80
C MET A 45 -6.01 -20.78 34.50
N VAL A 46 -7.32 -20.62 34.34
CA VAL A 46 -7.97 -20.77 33.04
C VAL A 46 -7.32 -19.71 32.14
N LEU A 47 -6.35 -20.13 31.32
CA LEU A 47 -6.01 -19.40 30.10
C LEU A 47 -7.22 -19.52 29.18
N LEU A 48 -8.27 -18.76 29.48
CA LEU A 48 -9.24 -18.34 28.50
C LEU A 48 -8.39 -17.79 27.37
N ARG A 49 -8.41 -18.49 26.23
CA ARG A 49 -7.91 -17.95 24.97
C ARG A 49 -8.44 -16.54 24.89
N VAL A 50 -7.59 -15.55 25.15
CA VAL A 50 -7.94 -14.15 25.01
C VAL A 50 -8.23 -14.00 23.53
N ALA A 51 -9.51 -14.09 23.17
CA ALA A 51 -10.00 -13.58 21.91
C ALA A 51 -9.45 -12.17 21.85
N ARG A 52 -8.55 -11.92 20.90
CA ARG A 52 -7.85 -10.64 20.76
C ARG A 52 -8.92 -9.54 20.78
N PRO A 53 -9.06 -8.76 21.87
CA PRO A 53 -10.22 -7.87 22.04
C PRO A 53 -10.25 -6.74 21.01
N TRP A 54 -9.13 -6.54 20.29
CA TRP A 54 -9.00 -5.63 19.17
C TRP A 54 -9.48 -6.20 17.83
N VAL A 55 -9.81 -7.49 17.74
CA VAL A 55 -10.36 -8.09 16.52
C VAL A 55 -11.85 -7.76 16.44
N GLY A 56 -12.19 -6.81 15.58
CA GLY A 56 -13.57 -6.36 15.33
C GLY A 56 -13.88 -4.94 15.81
N LEU A 57 -12.94 -4.25 16.45
CA LEU A 57 -13.07 -2.80 16.66
C LEU A 57 -12.89 -2.06 15.32
N PRO A 58 -13.65 -0.99 15.08
CA PRO A 58 -13.40 -0.13 13.92
C PRO A 58 -11.94 0.32 13.94
N THR A 59 -11.27 0.27 12.80
CA THR A 59 -9.91 0.79 12.67
C THR A 59 -9.88 2.22 13.21
N PRO A 60 -8.96 2.56 14.14
CA PRO A 60 -8.90 3.86 14.80
C PRO A 60 -8.32 4.95 13.88
N CYS A 61 -8.66 4.89 12.59
CA CYS A 61 -8.27 5.85 11.58
C CYS A 61 -9.53 6.63 11.22
N ASP A 62 -9.71 7.80 11.83
CA ASP A 62 -10.87 8.65 11.59
C ASP A 62 -10.73 9.40 10.25
N ALA A 63 -11.71 10.26 9.92
CA ALA A 63 -11.64 11.05 8.69
C ALA A 63 -10.53 12.12 8.73
N SER A 64 -10.22 12.63 9.92
CA SER A 64 -9.21 13.65 10.18
C SER A 64 -7.81 13.07 10.02
N ASP A 65 -7.56 11.87 10.55
CA ASP A 65 -6.34 11.08 10.39
C ASP A 65 -6.10 10.83 8.90
N ARG A 66 -7.12 10.38 8.15
CA ARG A 66 -6.99 10.18 6.71
C ARG A 66 -6.63 11.48 5.98
N ALA A 67 -7.24 12.60 6.37
CA ALA A 67 -6.89 13.89 5.81
C ALA A 67 -5.44 14.29 6.14
N LEU A 68 -5.01 14.09 7.39
CA LEU A 68 -3.63 14.29 7.84
C LEU A 68 -2.64 13.44 7.03
N PHE A 69 -2.91 12.15 6.85
CA PHE A 69 -2.05 11.26 6.06
C PHE A 69 -1.99 11.70 4.59
N ARG A 70 -3.11 12.15 4.01
CA ARG A 70 -3.14 12.66 2.63
C ARG A 70 -2.37 13.96 2.47
N THR A 71 -2.47 14.88 3.43
CA THR A 71 -1.72 16.14 3.37
C THR A 71 -0.24 15.94 3.65
N ALA A 72 0.13 14.92 4.42
CA ALA A 72 1.50 14.58 4.77
C ALA A 72 2.23 13.75 3.71
N THR A 73 1.52 13.16 2.76
CA THR A 73 2.11 12.33 1.70
C THR A 73 2.17 13.07 0.37
N LYS A 74 3.24 12.84 -0.39
CA LYS A 74 3.34 13.20 -1.81
C LYS A 74 3.56 11.91 -2.59
N ILE A 75 2.80 11.70 -3.65
CA ILE A 75 2.93 10.52 -4.49
C ILE A 75 3.62 10.92 -5.80
N THR A 76 4.73 10.27 -6.11
CA THR A 76 5.36 10.36 -7.43
C THR A 76 4.77 9.25 -8.28
N LEU A 77 4.11 9.63 -9.37
CA LEU A 77 3.45 8.67 -10.26
C LEU A 77 4.47 7.75 -10.94
N GLY A 78 4.22 6.46 -10.81
CA GLY A 78 4.76 5.39 -11.63
C GLY A 78 3.67 4.88 -12.55
N ASN A 79 3.02 3.78 -12.18
CA ASN A 79 1.95 3.10 -12.90
C ASN A 79 0.56 3.66 -12.61
N GLY A 80 0.41 4.48 -11.55
CA GLY A 80 -0.84 5.12 -11.16
C GLY A 80 -1.88 4.19 -10.55
N ASP A 81 -1.48 2.96 -10.16
CA ASP A 81 -2.38 1.96 -9.57
C ASP A 81 -2.59 2.16 -8.06
N THR A 82 -1.74 2.97 -7.41
CA THR A 82 -1.83 3.20 -5.96
C THR A 82 -2.53 4.52 -5.64
N ALA A 83 -2.28 5.54 -6.46
CA ALA A 83 -2.82 6.88 -6.26
C ALA A 83 -4.29 7.00 -6.68
N GLN A 84 -5.12 7.60 -5.83
CA GLN A 84 -6.46 8.06 -6.15
C GLN A 84 -6.41 9.38 -6.91
N PHE A 85 -7.14 9.45 -8.02
CA PHE A 85 -7.13 10.61 -8.91
C PHE A 85 -7.49 11.91 -8.20
N TRP A 86 -8.59 11.94 -7.45
CA TRP A 86 -9.04 13.20 -6.85
C TRP A 86 -8.35 13.51 -5.52
N HIS A 87 -8.10 12.50 -4.69
CA HIS A 87 -7.81 12.73 -3.28
C HIS A 87 -6.33 12.78 -2.93
N ASP A 88 -5.48 12.10 -3.70
CA ASP A 88 -4.07 11.97 -3.36
C ASP A 88 -3.22 13.04 -4.03
N ALA A 89 -2.11 13.40 -3.39
CA ALA A 89 -1.23 14.48 -3.81
C ALA A 89 -0.19 14.01 -4.84
N TRP A 90 -0.66 13.73 -6.06
CA TRP A 90 0.17 13.20 -7.15
C TRP A 90 0.48 14.19 -8.27
N LEU A 91 -0.08 15.40 -8.23
CA LEU A 91 0.20 16.43 -9.23
C LEU A 91 1.70 16.84 -9.18
N PRO A 92 2.24 17.44 -10.25
CA PRO A 92 3.66 17.81 -10.31
C PRO A 92 4.12 18.71 -9.15
N ASP A 93 3.27 19.66 -8.74
CA ASP A 93 3.45 20.55 -7.59
C ASP A 93 3.33 19.81 -6.23
N GLY A 94 2.82 18.58 -6.23
CA GLY A 94 2.54 17.79 -5.03
C GLY A 94 1.27 18.23 -4.31
N SER A 95 0.29 18.80 -5.01
CA SER A 95 -1.07 18.98 -4.52
C SER A 95 -1.99 17.86 -5.03
N SER A 96 -3.21 17.77 -4.48
CA SER A 96 -4.24 16.87 -5.02
C SER A 96 -5.23 17.62 -5.90
N PRO A 97 -5.83 16.99 -6.93
CA PRO A 97 -6.85 17.65 -7.74
C PRO A 97 -8.05 18.16 -6.94
N ALA A 98 -8.40 17.49 -5.83
CA ALA A 98 -9.43 17.95 -4.89
C ALA A 98 -9.08 19.28 -4.21
N GLN A 99 -7.81 19.52 -3.90
CA GLN A 99 -7.36 20.77 -3.29
C GLN A 99 -7.37 21.92 -4.29
N ARG A 100 -6.96 21.66 -5.54
CA ARG A 100 -6.80 22.71 -6.55
C ARG A 100 -8.09 23.04 -7.30
N TRP A 101 -8.91 22.03 -7.59
CA TRP A 101 -10.17 22.18 -8.33
C TRP A 101 -11.36 21.59 -7.56
N PRO A 102 -11.74 22.18 -6.41
CA PRO A 102 -12.85 21.70 -5.59
C PRO A 102 -14.19 21.77 -6.32
N ARG A 103 -14.35 22.71 -7.28
CA ARG A 103 -15.56 22.86 -8.09
C ARG A 103 -15.76 21.66 -9.03
N LEU A 104 -14.68 21.19 -9.67
CA LEU A 104 -14.73 19.97 -10.50
C LEU A 104 -15.00 18.72 -9.66
N LEU A 105 -14.40 18.65 -8.47
CA LEU A 105 -14.67 17.54 -7.55
C LEU A 105 -16.16 17.46 -7.17
N ALA A 106 -16.82 18.61 -6.97
CA ALA A 106 -18.23 18.66 -6.61
C ALA A 106 -19.13 18.00 -7.67
N ILE A 107 -18.87 18.27 -8.96
CA ILE A 107 -19.64 17.74 -10.10
C ILE A 107 -19.21 16.34 -10.57
N SER A 108 -18.12 15.80 -10.01
CA SER A 108 -17.63 14.46 -10.35
C SER A 108 -18.42 13.36 -9.66
N THR A 109 -18.75 12.29 -10.40
CA THR A 109 -19.49 11.13 -9.86
C THR A 109 -18.58 10.11 -9.18
N ARG A 110 -17.41 9.83 -9.77
CA ARG A 110 -16.54 8.71 -9.42
C ARG A 110 -15.25 9.19 -8.75
N LYS A 111 -15.35 9.53 -7.45
CA LYS A 111 -14.28 10.19 -6.70
C LYS A 111 -13.15 9.27 -6.22
N GLN A 112 -13.43 7.96 -6.10
CA GLN A 112 -12.52 6.96 -5.52
C GLN A 112 -11.71 6.17 -6.57
N ARG A 113 -11.55 6.70 -7.78
CA ARG A 113 -10.87 5.97 -8.87
C ARG A 113 -9.36 6.23 -8.88
N MET A 114 -8.64 5.21 -9.33
CA MET A 114 -7.17 5.24 -9.45
C MET A 114 -6.73 6.08 -10.65
N VAL A 115 -5.57 6.74 -10.52
CA VAL A 115 -4.99 7.58 -11.56
C VAL A 115 -4.81 6.81 -12.87
N GLN A 116 -4.32 5.57 -12.83
CA GLN A 116 -4.15 4.73 -14.02
C GLN A 116 -5.45 4.63 -14.83
N LYS A 117 -6.56 4.27 -14.17
CA LYS A 117 -7.86 4.10 -14.82
C LYS A 117 -8.42 5.40 -15.36
N GLU A 118 -8.14 6.50 -14.68
CA GLU A 118 -8.62 7.81 -15.08
C GLU A 118 -7.86 8.35 -16.30
N LEU A 119 -6.54 8.22 -16.31
CA LEU A 119 -5.68 8.73 -17.38
C LEU A 119 -5.71 7.86 -18.63
N THR A 120 -5.57 6.54 -18.52
CA THR A 120 -5.45 5.64 -19.68
C THR A 120 -6.67 5.68 -20.61
N SER A 121 -7.86 5.93 -20.08
CA SER A 121 -9.09 5.97 -20.89
C SER A 121 -9.74 7.35 -20.95
N HIS A 122 -9.10 8.41 -20.42
CA HIS A 122 -9.74 9.72 -20.21
C HIS A 122 -11.09 9.60 -19.48
N ASN A 123 -11.17 8.69 -18.51
CA ASN A 123 -12.41 8.45 -17.77
C ASN A 123 -12.77 9.65 -16.89
N TRP A 124 -11.81 10.51 -16.57
CA TRP A 124 -12.02 11.59 -15.61
C TRP A 124 -12.94 12.63 -16.23
N VAL A 125 -12.81 12.88 -17.53
CA VAL A 125 -13.71 13.71 -18.31
C VAL A 125 -15.13 13.13 -18.29
N ARG A 126 -15.27 11.82 -18.51
CA ARG A 126 -16.57 11.12 -18.47
C ARG A 126 -17.19 11.07 -17.07
N SER A 127 -16.40 11.29 -16.03
CA SER A 127 -16.86 11.29 -14.64
C SER A 127 -17.54 12.59 -14.24
N LEU A 128 -17.35 13.66 -15.01
CA LEU A 128 -17.98 14.97 -14.81
C LEU A 128 -19.42 14.94 -15.31
N LEU A 129 -20.38 15.32 -14.47
CA LEU A 129 -21.82 15.30 -14.81
C LEU A 129 -22.17 16.35 -15.88
N LYS A 130 -21.91 17.61 -15.57
CA LYS A 130 -22.17 18.76 -16.45
C LYS A 130 -21.32 19.93 -15.96
N ILE A 131 -20.69 20.62 -16.91
CA ILE A 131 -20.03 21.91 -16.68
C ILE A 131 -21.06 22.98 -17.01
N ASP A 132 -21.40 23.85 -16.06
CA ASP A 132 -22.42 24.89 -16.24
C ASP A 132 -21.89 26.32 -16.14
N THR A 133 -20.85 26.57 -15.33
CA THR A 133 -20.27 27.91 -15.17
C THR A 133 -18.97 28.10 -15.95
N ALA A 134 -18.66 29.37 -16.25
CA ALA A 134 -17.40 29.75 -16.86
C ALA A 134 -16.20 29.40 -15.97
N GLU A 135 -16.33 29.48 -14.63
CA GLU A 135 -15.23 29.09 -13.75
C GLU A 135 -14.99 27.57 -13.81
N GLN A 136 -16.04 26.75 -13.85
CA GLN A 136 -15.88 25.29 -14.00
C GLN A 136 -15.20 24.93 -15.31
N MET A 137 -15.52 25.65 -16.40
CA MET A 137 -14.85 25.48 -17.68
C MET A 137 -13.36 25.87 -17.59
N ALA A 138 -13.04 26.97 -16.92
CA ALA A 138 -11.64 27.38 -16.70
C ALA A 138 -10.86 26.32 -15.92
N ASP A 139 -11.44 25.78 -14.83
CA ASP A 139 -10.83 24.70 -14.05
C ASP A 139 -10.61 23.44 -14.89
N PHE A 140 -11.58 23.12 -15.75
CA PHE A 140 -11.49 21.95 -16.61
C PHE A 140 -10.29 22.07 -17.56
N VAL A 141 -10.12 23.24 -18.19
CA VAL A 141 -9.00 23.50 -19.10
C VAL A 141 -7.68 23.46 -18.34
N GLU A 142 -7.61 24.05 -17.14
CA GLU A 142 -6.39 24.03 -16.32
C GLU A 142 -6.02 22.58 -15.93
N LEU A 143 -6.98 21.80 -15.41
CA LEU A 143 -6.78 20.39 -15.08
C LEU A 143 -6.33 19.58 -16.30
N TRP A 144 -6.97 19.79 -17.45
CA TRP A 144 -6.59 19.16 -18.71
C TRP A 144 -5.12 19.46 -19.05
N THR A 145 -4.72 20.73 -19.04
CA THR A 145 -3.34 21.12 -19.34
C THR A 145 -2.33 20.53 -18.36
N CYS A 146 -2.64 20.46 -17.06
CA CYS A 146 -1.75 19.86 -16.06
C CYS A 146 -1.55 18.36 -16.27
N ILE A 147 -2.57 17.66 -16.77
CA ILE A 147 -2.58 16.20 -16.87
C ILE A 147 -2.10 15.69 -18.24
N CYS A 148 -2.23 16.49 -19.29
CA CYS A 148 -1.79 16.09 -20.64
C CYS A 148 -0.32 15.69 -20.71
N ASP A 149 0.53 16.33 -19.91
CA ASP A 149 1.97 16.07 -19.88
C ASP A 149 2.34 14.91 -18.94
N VAL A 150 1.38 14.33 -18.22
CA VAL A 150 1.62 13.25 -17.27
C VAL A 150 1.72 11.92 -18.00
N GLN A 151 2.92 11.33 -18.01
CA GLN A 151 3.17 10.00 -18.57
C GLN A 151 3.28 8.96 -17.46
N LEU A 152 2.46 7.92 -17.53
CA LEU A 152 2.55 6.76 -16.63
C LEU A 152 3.68 5.83 -17.09
N SER A 153 4.44 5.33 -16.13
CA SER A 153 5.51 4.35 -16.33
C SER A 153 5.08 2.95 -15.91
N THR A 154 5.90 1.94 -16.19
CA THR A 154 5.63 0.55 -15.75
C THR A 154 6.03 0.30 -14.30
N ARG A 155 6.71 1.25 -13.64
CA ARG A 155 7.18 1.10 -12.25
C ARG A 155 6.06 1.43 -11.27
N ALA A 156 6.11 0.86 -10.07
CA ALA A 156 5.16 1.19 -9.02
C ALA A 156 5.25 2.67 -8.61
N ASP A 157 4.13 3.24 -8.19
CA ASP A 157 4.08 4.57 -7.58
C ASP A 157 5.00 4.66 -6.35
N ALA A 158 5.67 5.81 -6.17
CA ALA A 158 6.52 6.06 -5.01
C ALA A 158 5.83 7.06 -4.06
N ILE A 159 5.79 6.73 -2.77
CA ILE A 159 5.17 7.58 -1.74
C ILE A 159 6.27 8.19 -0.88
N ALA A 160 6.28 9.52 -0.80
CA ALA A 160 7.18 10.29 0.04
C ALA A 160 6.42 10.99 1.18
N TRP A 161 7.06 11.07 2.36
CA TRP A 161 6.53 11.73 3.54
C TRP A 161 7.07 13.16 3.65
N ARG A 162 6.18 14.16 3.58
CA ARG A 162 6.52 15.59 3.51
C ARG A 162 7.13 16.13 4.81
N TRP A 163 6.79 15.55 5.95
CA TRP A 163 7.23 16.04 7.27
C TRP A 163 8.49 15.36 7.79
N SER A 164 9.19 14.64 6.92
CA SER A 164 10.55 14.19 7.18
C SER A 164 11.48 14.79 6.13
N THR A 165 12.62 15.32 6.57
CA THR A 165 13.71 15.77 5.68
C THR A 165 14.25 14.63 4.81
N SER A 166 14.09 13.37 5.25
CA SER A 166 14.48 12.18 4.49
C SER A 166 13.40 11.71 3.49
N GLY A 167 12.19 12.28 3.51
CA GLY A 167 11.06 11.78 2.72
C GLY A 167 10.51 10.42 3.16
N THR A 168 11.02 9.84 4.24
CA THR A 168 10.59 8.53 4.75
C THR A 168 9.62 8.67 5.90
N TYR A 169 8.63 7.79 5.97
CA TYR A 169 7.72 7.71 7.10
C TYR A 169 8.46 7.36 8.41
N SER A 170 8.15 8.06 9.49
CA SER A 170 8.55 7.66 10.85
C SER A 170 7.40 7.91 11.82
N ALA A 171 7.20 6.99 12.77
CA ALA A 171 6.16 7.11 13.79
C ALA A 171 6.28 8.43 14.58
N ALA A 172 7.51 8.86 14.89
CA ALA A 172 7.79 10.11 15.57
C ALA A 172 7.32 11.34 14.77
N SER A 173 7.51 11.36 13.44
CA SER A 173 7.03 12.45 12.59
C SER A 173 5.51 12.49 12.46
N ALA A 174 4.86 11.32 12.41
CA ALA A 174 3.40 11.22 12.34
C ALA A 174 2.74 11.69 13.64
N GLN A 175 3.29 11.27 14.79
CA GLN A 175 2.84 11.74 16.10
C GLN A 175 2.99 13.25 16.23
N LYS A 176 4.17 13.80 15.90
CA LYS A 176 4.39 15.25 15.95
C LYS A 176 3.34 16.01 15.15
N ALA A 177 2.99 15.54 13.97
CA ALA A 177 2.01 16.24 13.17
C ALA A 177 0.56 16.05 13.61
N GLN A 178 0.24 14.93 14.28
CA GLN A 178 -1.06 14.73 14.92
C GLN A 178 -1.30 15.70 16.09
N PHE A 179 -0.24 16.05 16.84
CA PHE A 179 -0.33 16.88 18.04
C PHE A 179 0.06 18.36 17.84
N ASN A 180 0.50 18.74 16.63
CA ASN A 180 0.90 20.11 16.31
C ASN A 180 -0.17 20.88 15.49
N GLY A 181 -1.43 20.46 15.55
CA GLY A 181 -2.57 21.09 14.87
C GLY A 181 -3.08 22.34 15.57
#